data_AF-Q2EHQ1-F1
#
_entry.id   AF-Q2EHQ1-F1
#
_cell.length_a   1.000
_cell.length_b   1.000
_cell.length_c   1.000
_cell.angle_alpha   90.00
_cell.angle_beta   90.00
_cell.angle_gamma   90.00
#
_symmetry.space_group_name_H-M   'P 1'
#
loop_
_entity.id
_entity.type
_entity.pdbx_description
1 polymer ?
#
loop_
_entity_poly.entity_id
_entity_poly.type
_entity_poly.pdbx_seq_one_letter_code
_entity_poly.pdbx_strand_id
1 'polypeptide(L)'
;TLLKPNMVTPGSDAPKVANEVIAQFTVRALQRTVPAAVPAIVFLSGGQSEEEATRNLNAINKLKTKKPWSLSFSFGRALQQS
;
A
#
# COMPACT_ATOMS: atom_id res chain seq x y z
N THR A 1 5.22 -3.67 17.48
CA THR A 1 6.06 -3.11 16.39
C THR A 1 5.16 -2.66 15.25
N LEU A 2 5.64 -1.79 14.35
CA LEU A 2 4.91 -1.37 13.15
C LEU A 2 5.70 -1.79 11.90
N LEU A 3 4.99 -2.15 10.83
CA LEU A 3 5.63 -2.49 9.56
C LEU A 3 5.48 -1.33 8.58
N LYS A 4 6.58 -0.90 7.95
CA LYS A 4 6.60 0.15 6.92
C LYS A 4 7.09 -0.41 5.57
N PRO A 5 6.24 -1.12 4.81
CA PRO A 5 6.61 -1.70 3.53
C PRO A 5 6.28 -0.75 2.37
N ASN A 6 6.83 -1.06 1.20
CA ASN A 6 6.32 -0.54 -0.07
C ASN A 6 4.99 -1.21 -0.46
N MET A 7 4.19 -0.52 -1.26
CA MET A 7 3.12 -1.17 -2.01
C MET A 7 3.72 -2.07 -3.11
N VAL A 8 2.98 -3.10 -3.53
CA VAL A 8 3.40 -3.95 -4.65
C VAL A 8 2.95 -3.28 -5.95
N THR A 9 3.88 -2.59 -6.60
CA THR A 9 3.67 -1.85 -7.85
C THR A 9 4.58 -2.38 -8.96
N PRO A 10 4.27 -2.11 -10.23
CA PRO A 10 5.24 -2.27 -11.31
C PRO A 10 6.51 -1.43 -11.05
N GLY A 11 7.59 -1.78 -11.74
CA GLY A 11 8.81 -0.97 -11.77
C GLY A 11 8.58 0.39 -12.45
N SER A 12 9.50 1.34 -12.26
CA SER A 12 9.39 2.70 -12.81
C SER A 12 9.26 2.76 -14.33
N ASP A 13 9.87 1.80 -15.03
CA ASP A 13 9.90 1.75 -16.49
C ASP A 13 8.78 0.86 -17.08
N ALA A 14 7.95 0.26 -16.21
CA ALA A 14 6.83 -0.57 -16.62
C ALA A 14 5.54 0.28 -16.73
N PRO A 15 4.57 -0.14 -17.56
CA PRO A 15 3.28 0.53 -17.64
C PRO A 15 2.58 0.59 -16.28
N LYS A 16 1.92 1.73 -16.01
CA LYS A 16 1.05 1.87 -14.84
C LYS A 16 -0.12 0.88 -14.92
N VAL A 17 -0.58 0.44 -13.77
CA VAL A 17 -1.71 -0.50 -13.63
C VAL A 17 -2.83 0.14 -12.82
N ALA A 18 -4.02 -0.44 -12.92
CA ALA A 18 -5.14 -0.01 -12.10
C ALA A 18 -4.86 -0.20 -10.60
N ASN A 19 -5.41 0.70 -9.78
CA ASN A 19 -5.21 0.73 -8.33
C ASN A 19 -5.68 -0.58 -7.65
N GLU A 20 -6.71 -1.22 -8.21
CA GLU A 20 -7.24 -2.50 -7.75
C GLU A 20 -6.23 -3.65 -7.91
N VAL A 21 -5.41 -3.60 -8.96
CA VAL A 21 -4.33 -4.58 -9.19
C VAL A 21 -3.29 -4.44 -8.09
N ILE A 22 -2.84 -3.20 -7.81
CA ILE A 22 -1.90 -2.90 -6.72
C ILE A 22 -2.47 -3.39 -5.39
N ALA A 23 -3.75 -3.14 -5.13
CA ALA A 23 -4.42 -3.59 -3.92
C ALA A 23 -4.41 -5.12 -3.75
N GLN A 24 -4.77 -5.86 -4.79
CA GLN A 24 -4.80 -7.32 -4.76
C GLN A 24 -3.42 -7.93 -4.49
N PHE A 25 -2.40 -7.49 -5.23
CA PHE A 25 -1.05 -8.02 -5.07
C PHE A 25 -0.43 -7.61 -3.73
N THR A 26 -0.66 -6.37 -3.29
CA THR A 26 -0.16 -5.87 -1.99
C THR A 26 -0.77 -6.67 -0.85
N VAL A 27 -2.10 -6.78 -0.77
CA VAL A 27 -2.75 -7.50 0.34
C VAL A 27 -2.40 -8.98 0.33
N ARG A 28 -2.31 -9.61 -0.85
CA ARG A 28 -1.88 -11.02 -0.97
C ARG A 28 -0.46 -11.24 -0.45
N ALA A 29 0.47 -10.34 -0.75
CA ALA A 29 1.84 -10.43 -0.26
C ALA A 29 1.87 -10.34 1.27
N LEU A 30 1.15 -9.37 1.85
CA LEU A 30 1.08 -9.18 3.30
C LEU A 30 0.42 -10.38 4.01
N GLN A 31 -0.66 -10.93 3.44
CA GLN A 31 -1.32 -12.13 3.97
C GLN A 31 -0.40 -13.35 4.03
N ARG A 32 0.61 -13.44 3.16
CA ARG A 32 1.53 -14.57 3.08
C ARG A 32 2.75 -14.43 4.00
N THR A 33 3.05 -13.22 4.47
CA THR A 33 4.34 -12.95 5.12
C THR A 33 4.22 -12.25 6.47
N VAL A 34 3.14 -11.51 6.73
CA VAL A 34 2.98 -10.74 7.96
C VAL A 34 2.13 -11.55 8.95
N PRO A 35 2.57 -11.74 10.20
CA PRO A 35 1.73 -12.33 11.24
C PRO A 35 0.63 -11.39 11.71
N ALA A 36 -0.53 -11.93 12.08
CA ALA A 36 -1.67 -11.14 12.61
C ALA A 36 -1.37 -10.37 13.90
N ALA A 37 -0.31 -10.73 14.63
CA ALA A 37 0.13 -10.02 15.84
C ALA A 37 0.70 -8.62 15.57
N VAL A 38 1.06 -8.31 14.32
CA VAL A 38 1.39 -6.92 13.96
C VAL A 38 0.09 -6.09 14.07
N PRO A 39 0.09 -4.91 14.71
CA PRO A 39 -1.11 -4.10 14.85
C PRO A 39 -1.44 -3.28 13.60
N ALA A 40 -0.44 -2.76 12.91
CA ALA A 40 -0.64 -1.91 11.75
C ALA A 40 0.52 -1.94 10.74
N ILE A 41 0.15 -1.68 9.48
CA ILE A 41 1.03 -1.56 8.34
C ILE A 41 0.86 -0.15 7.78
N VAL A 42 1.96 0.61 7.73
CA VAL A 42 2.00 2.00 7.29
C VAL A 42 2.79 2.13 6.00
N PHE A 43 2.12 2.32 4.86
CA PHE A 43 2.79 2.31 3.57
C PHE A 43 3.64 3.57 3.34
N LEU A 44 4.83 3.39 2.76
CA LEU A 44 5.61 4.49 2.19
C LEU A 44 5.08 4.84 0.79
N SER A 45 5.13 6.12 0.42
CA SER A 45 4.67 6.59 -0.90
C SER A 45 5.67 6.28 -2.04
N GLY A 46 6.95 6.12 -1.70
CA GLY A 46 8.01 5.86 -2.68
C GLY A 46 8.19 7.03 -3.65
N GLY A 47 8.04 6.74 -4.94
CA GLY A 47 8.05 7.72 -6.04
C GLY A 47 6.66 8.02 -6.64
N GLN A 48 5.59 7.55 -6.01
CA GLN A 48 4.22 7.83 -6.47
C GLN A 48 3.87 9.30 -6.21
N SER A 49 3.00 9.87 -7.05
CA SER A 49 2.37 11.17 -6.78
C SER A 49 1.46 11.09 -5.55
N GLU A 50 1.09 12.25 -4.99
CA GLU A 50 0.13 12.36 -3.87
C GLU A 50 -1.18 11.62 -4.17
N GLU A 51 -1.78 11.92 -5.32
CA GLU A 51 -3.05 11.33 -5.73
C GLU A 51 -2.93 9.81 -5.95
N GLU A 52 -1.85 9.36 -6.60
CA GLU A 52 -1.65 7.94 -6.90
C GLU A 52 -1.47 7.11 -5.61
N ALA A 53 -0.66 7.59 -4.67
CA ALA A 53 -0.45 6.94 -3.38
C ALA A 53 -1.76 6.84 -2.58
N THR A 54 -2.57 7.90 -2.61
CA THR A 54 -3.87 7.97 -1.93
C THR A 54 -4.88 7.02 -2.57
N ARG A 55 -4.99 7.00 -3.90
CA ARG A 55 -5.91 6.09 -4.62
C ARG A 55 -5.52 4.62 -4.42
N ASN A 56 -4.23 4.30 -4.39
CA ASN A 56 -3.75 2.95 -4.10
C ASN A 56 -4.09 2.50 -2.67
N LEU A 57 -3.85 3.36 -1.67
CA LEU A 57 -4.22 3.07 -0.29
C LEU A 57 -5.74 2.88 -0.12
N ASN A 58 -6.54 3.69 -0.83
CA ASN A 58 -7.98 3.57 -0.82
C ASN A 58 -8.44 2.21 -1.40
N ALA A 59 -7.88 1.79 -2.54
CA ALA A 59 -8.18 0.49 -3.13
C ALA A 59 -7.79 -0.68 -2.21
N ILE A 60 -6.63 -0.60 -1.55
CA ILE A 60 -6.18 -1.58 -0.54
C ILE A 60 -7.20 -1.70 0.61
N ASN A 61 -7.71 -0.57 1.11
CA ASN A 61 -8.68 -0.56 2.19
C ASN A 61 -10.07 -1.07 1.75
N LYS A 62 -10.51 -0.74 0.53
CA LYS A 62 -11.79 -1.20 -0.05
C LYS A 62 -11.82 -2.69 -0.40
N LEU A 63 -10.67 -3.32 -0.62
CA LEU A 63 -10.60 -4.74 -0.99
C LEU A 63 -11.23 -5.64 0.09
N LYS A 64 -12.33 -6.32 -0.23
CA LYS A 64 -13.03 -7.22 0.71
C LYS A 64 -12.27 -8.55 0.86
N THR A 65 -11.39 -8.63 1.86
CA THR A 65 -10.62 -9.84 2.20
C THR A 65 -10.11 -9.78 3.64
N LYS A 66 -9.50 -10.86 4.14
CA LYS A 66 -8.94 -10.94 5.50
C LYS A 66 -7.74 -9.99 5.65
N LYS A 67 -7.89 -8.94 6.46
CA LYS A 67 -6.82 -7.97 6.75
C LYS A 67 -6.81 -7.76 8.25
N PRO A 68 -6.09 -8.60 9.03
CA PRO A 68 -6.06 -8.50 10.49
C PRO A 68 -5.20 -7.31 10.99
N TRP A 69 -4.72 -6.46 10.08
CA TRP A 69 -3.91 -5.27 10.36
C TRP A 69 -4.68 -4.02 9.98
N SER A 70 -4.48 -2.94 10.75
CA SER A 70 -4.81 -1.60 10.27
C SER A 70 -3.88 -1.21 9.11
N LEU A 71 -4.45 -0.74 8.01
CA LEU A 71 -3.71 -0.33 6.80
C LEU A 71 -3.77 1.19 6.64
N SER A 72 -2.65 1.85 6.90
CA SER A 72 -2.54 3.31 6.91
C SER A 72 -1.33 3.78 6.09
N PHE A 73 -1.07 5.08 6.09
CA PHE A 73 0.05 5.71 5.38
C PHE A 73 1.15 6.20 6.34
N SER A 74 2.37 6.25 5.82
CA SER A 74 3.49 7.01 6.36
C SER A 74 4.22 7.66 5.19
N PHE A 75 3.55 8.62 4.57
CA PHE A 75 3.99 9.33 3.38
C PHE A 75 4.88 10.52 3.76
N GLY A 76 6.00 10.68 3.04
CA GLY A 76 6.86 11.86 3.14
C GLY A 76 6.55 12.81 1.99
N ARG A 77 7.19 12.57 0.83
CA ARG A 77 7.00 13.40 -0.38
C ARG A 77 5.55 13.54 -0.82
N ALA A 78 4.79 12.46 -0.80
CA ALA A 78 3.39 12.47 -1.25
C ALA A 78 2.43 13.30 -0.37
N LEU A 79 2.88 13.88 0.75
CA LEU A 79 2.08 14.84 1.55
C LEU A 79 2.70 16.24 1.59
N GLN A 80 3.88 16.43 1.02
CA GLN A 80 4.64 17.70 1.08
C GLN A 80 4.83 18.33 -0.31
N GLN A 81 4.72 17.53 -1.37
CA GLN A 81 4.61 18.01 -2.75
C GLN A 81 3.14 18.01 -3.13
N SER A 82 2.53 19.19 -3.08
CA SER A 82 1.23 19.50 -3.69
C SER A 82 1.42 20.17 -5.04
#